data_AF-A0A803KQT6-F1
#
_entry.id   AF-A0A803KQT6-F1
#
_cell.length_a   1.000
_cell.length_b   1.000
_cell.length_c   1.000
_cell.angle_alpha   90.00
_cell.angle_beta   90.00
_cell.angle_gamma   90.00
#
_symmetry.space_group_name_H-M   'P 1'
#
loop_
_entity.id
_entity.type
_entity.pdbx_description
1 polymer ?
#
loop_
_entity_poly.entity_id
_entity_poly.type
_entity_poly.pdbx_seq_one_letter_code
_entity_poly.pdbx_strand_id
1 'polypeptide(L)' 'MTGVGRVIRDSVGEVMAATCWYINGCYEVDVGEALAARHGLSIVIKAGLNKITLETDSMKLYKHLKTRPLD' A
#
# COMPACT_ATOMS: atom_id res chain seq x y z
N MET A 1 8.77 15.51 -6.51
CA MET A 1 8.14 14.37 -7.20
C MET A 1 8.62 13.11 -6.52
N THR A 2 7.71 12.24 -6.11
CA THR A 2 8.05 10.99 -5.41
C THR A 2 7.46 9.83 -6.20
N GLY A 3 8.31 8.86 -6.55
CA GLY A 3 7.86 7.62 -7.19
C GLY A 3 7.43 6.62 -6.14
N VAL A 4 6.31 5.95 -6.38
CA VAL A 4 5.81 4.89 -5.50
C VAL A 4 5.50 3.64 -6.30
N GLY A 5 5.85 2.49 -5.72
CA GLY A 5 5.64 1.17 -6.32
C GLY A 5 4.90 0.26 -5.37
N ARG A 6 4.02 -0.59 -5.91
CA ARG A 6 3.37 -1.67 -5.16
C ARG A 6 3.38 -2.95 -5.98
N VAL A 7 3.60 -4.05 -5.28
CA VAL A 7 3.57 -5.42 -5.81
C VAL A 7 2.46 -6.16 -5.08
N ILE A 8 1.58 -6.78 -5.83
CA ILE A 8 0.49 -7.61 -5.32
C ILE A 8 0.87 -9.05 -5.62
N ARG A 9 0.93 -9.85 -4.55
CA ARG A 9 1.25 -11.28 -4.62
C ARG A 9 0.07 -12.10 -4.13
N ASP A 10 -0.05 -13.31 -4.65
CA ASP A 10 -0.97 -14.29 -4.10
C ASP A 10 -0.41 -14.93 -2.82
N SER A 11 -1.12 -15.92 -2.28
CA SER A 11 -0.72 -16.62 -1.05
C SER A 11 0.50 -17.52 -1.18
N VAL A 12 0.92 -17.88 -2.39
CA VAL A 12 2.14 -18.67 -2.62
C VAL A 12 3.34 -17.79 -3.00
N GLY A 13 3.13 -16.47 -3.08
CA GLY A 13 4.16 -15.48 -3.35
C GLY A 13 4.30 -15.12 -4.82
N GLU A 14 3.43 -15.63 -5.70
CA GLU A 14 3.45 -15.30 -7.13
C GLU A 14 2.90 -13.88 -7.36
N VAL A 15 3.58 -13.12 -8.23
CA VAL A 15 3.17 -11.75 -8.55
C VAL A 15 1.92 -11.78 -9.42
N MET A 16 0.81 -11.27 -8.91
CA MET A 16 -0.45 -11.11 -9.64
C MET A 16 -0.51 -9.79 -10.39
N ALA A 17 0.06 -8.73 -9.81
CA ALA A 17 0.09 -7.40 -10.40
C ALA A 17 1.21 -6.54 -9.81
N ALA A 18 1.68 -5.56 -10.58
CA ALA A 18 2.58 -4.52 -10.14
C ALA A 18 2.08 -3.16 -10.64
N THR A 19 2.22 -2.13 -9.82
CA THR A 19 1.84 -0.76 -10.19
C THR A 19 2.96 0.21 -9.82
N CYS A 20 3.15 1.20 -10.67
CA CYS A 20 3.93 2.39 -10.39
C CYS A 20 3.03 3.63 -10.47
N TRP A 21 3.28 4.59 -9.60
CA TRP A 21 2.58 5.86 -9.61
C TRP A 21 3.54 6.99 -9.22
N TYR A 22 3.38 8.14 -9.84
CA TYR A 22 4.11 9.35 -9.48
C TYR A 22 3.21 10.28 -8.70
N ILE A 23 3.67 10.66 -7.51
CA ILE A 23 3.00 11.63 -6.66
C ILE A 23 3.63 13.00 -6.94
N ASN A 24 2.82 13.91 -7.49
CA ASN A 24 3.19 15.31 -7.70
C ASN A 24 3.02 16.09 -6.39
N GLY A 25 4.07 16.81 -5.99
CA GLY A 25 4.13 17.58 -4.75
C GLY A 25 5.42 17.35 -3.95
N CYS A 26 5.52 18.08 -2.85
CA CYS A 26 6.54 17.91 -1.82
C CYS A 26 5.86 17.39 -0.55
N TYR A 27 5.77 16.07 -0.44
CA TYR A 27 5.21 15.40 0.73
C TYR A 27 6.32 14.82 1.59
N GLU A 28 6.07 14.74 2.90
CA GLU A 28 6.91 13.95 3.79
C GLU A 28 6.87 12.47 3.41
N VAL A 29 7.95 11.75 3.72
CA VAL A 29 8.10 10.32 3.41
C VAL A 29 6.93 9.51 3.99
N ASP A 30 6.51 9.81 5.22
CA ASP A 30 5.41 9.13 5.89
C ASP A 30 4.08 9.27 5.12
N VAL A 31 3.83 10.46 4.54
CA VAL A 31 2.66 10.71 3.70
C VAL A 31 2.78 9.94 2.38
N GLY A 32 3.97 9.90 1.77
CA GLY A 32 4.25 9.11 0.58
C GLY A 32 3.94 7.62 0.78
N GLU A 33 4.37 7.05 1.90
CA GLU A 33 4.10 5.64 2.23
C GLU A 33 2.62 5.34 2.43
N ALA A 34 1.91 6.21 3.14
CA ALA A 34 0.46 6.09 3.34
C ALA A 34 -0.29 6.19 2.00
N LEU A 35 0.09 7.13 1.12
CA LEU A 35 -0.49 7.29 -0.20
C LEU A 35 -0.25 6.06 -1.08
N ALA A 36 0.97 5.53 -1.06
CA ALA A 36 1.33 4.35 -1.82
C ALA A 36 0.60 3.10 -1.32
N ALA A 37 0.45 2.91 0.00
CA ALA A 37 -0.35 1.82 0.56
C ALA A 37 -1.83 1.94 0.17
N ARG A 38 -2.40 3.14 0.26
CA ARG A 38 -3.78 3.43 -0.18
C ARG A 38 -4.00 3.11 -1.65
N HIS A 39 -3.05 3.47 -2.52
CA HIS A 39 -3.11 3.17 -3.96
C HIS A 39 -3.13 1.66 -4.22
N GLY A 40 -2.20 0.91 -3.63
CA GLY A 40 -2.16 -0.55 -3.74
C GLY A 40 -3.44 -1.22 -3.24
N LEU A 41 -3.92 -0.82 -2.06
CA LEU A 41 -5.17 -1.34 -1.48
C LEU A 41 -6.38 -1.04 -2.37
N SER A 42 -6.47 0.15 -2.96
CA SER A 42 -7.58 0.47 -3.86
C SER A 42 -7.63 -0.45 -5.08
N ILE A 43 -6.47 -0.88 -5.61
CA ILE A 43 -6.41 -1.79 -6.76
C ILE A 43 -6.89 -3.18 -6.34
N VAL A 44 -6.38 -3.68 -5.21
CA VAL A 44 -6.72 -5.01 -4.66
C VAL A 44 -8.22 -5.10 -4.36
N ILE A 45 -8.80 -4.06 -3.72
CA ILE A 45 -10.25 -3.99 -3.45
C ILE A 45 -11.06 -3.97 -4.75
N LYS A 46 -10.66 -3.16 -5.75
CA LYS A 46 -11.34 -3.12 -7.06
C LYS A 46 -11.25 -4.43 -7.83
N ALA A 47 -10.20 -5.21 -7.59
CA ALA A 47 -10.04 -6.56 -8.14
C ALA A 47 -10.87 -7.63 -7.40
N GLY A 48 -11.63 -7.27 -6.37
CA GLY A 48 -12.46 -8.20 -5.60
C GLY A 48 -11.71 -9.02 -4.55
N LEU A 49 -10.45 -8.68 -4.26
CA LEU A 49 -9.66 -9.35 -3.25
C LEU A 49 -9.98 -8.76 -1.86
N ASN A 50 -10.36 -9.62 -0.92
CA ASN A 50 -10.86 -9.22 0.41
C ASN A 50 -10.01 -9.74 1.59
N LYS A 51 -9.16 -10.74 1.37
CA LYS A 51 -8.22 -11.26 2.38
C LYS A 51 -6.81 -10.77 2.05
N ILE A 52 -6.45 -9.63 2.64
CA ILE A 52 -5.25 -8.87 2.25
C ILE A 52 -4.25 -8.84 3.41
N THR A 53 -2.99 -9.15 3.10
CA THR A 53 -1.84 -8.85 3.96
C THR A 53 -1.08 -7.68 3.36
N LEU A 54 -1.00 -6.57 4.08
CA LEU A 54 -0.20 -5.42 3.67
C LEU A 54 1.20 -5.51 4.28
N GLU A 55 2.22 -5.67 3.45
CA GLU A 55 3.63 -5.58 3.85
C GLU A 55 4.14 -4.14 3.66
N THR A 56 4.91 -3.65 4.64
CA THR A 56 5.56 -2.34 4.58
C THR A 56 6.83 -2.34 5.42
N ASP A 57 7.85 -1.61 4.96
CA ASP A 57 9.07 -1.29 5.70
C ASP A 57 8.92 -0.04 6.59
N SER A 58 7.82 0.70 6.44
CA SER A 58 7.50 1.86 7.28
C SER A 58 6.88 1.41 8.61
N MET A 59 7.72 1.36 9.65
CA MET A 59 7.29 1.09 11.02
C MET A 59 6.23 2.08 11.51
N LYS A 60 6.29 3.34 11.07
CA LYS A 60 5.27 4.35 11.39
C LYS A 60 3.92 3.98 10.78
N LEU A 61 3.88 3.63 9.48
CA LEU A 61 2.65 3.22 8.82
C LEU A 61 2.06 1.97 9.49
N TYR A 62 2.88 0.96 9.76
CA TYR A 62 2.46 -0.26 10.46
C TYR A 62 1.79 0.04 11.80
N LYS A 63 2.42 0.90 12.62
CA LYS A 63 1.87 1.29 13.94
C LYS A 63 0.51 1.96 13.81
N HIS A 64 0.37 2.94 12.92
CA HIS A 64 -0.90 3.67 12.73
C HIS A 64 -2.04 2.78 12.21
N LEU A 65 -1.74 1.81 11.33
CA LEU A 65 -2.74 0.88 10.82
C LEU A 65 -3.17 -0.15 11.87
N LYS A 66 -2.25 -0.62 12.71
CA LYS A 66 -2.55 -1.62 13.75
C LYS A 66 -3.35 -1.05 14.92
N THR A 67 -3.18 0.23 15.24
CA THR A 67 -3.87 0.89 16.35
C THR A 67 -5.30 1.31 16.04
N ARG A 68 -5.75 1.19 14.79
CA ARG A 68 -7.11 1.55 14.41
C ARG A 68 -8.05 0.36 14.68
N PRO A 69 -8.96 0.44 15.67
CA PRO A 69 -10.05 -0.53 15.73
C PRO A 69 -10.83 -0.46 14.42
N LEU A 70 -11.18 -1.62 13.87
CA LEU A 70 -12.14 -1.71 12.78
C LEU A 70 -13.51 -1.56 13.44
N ASP A 71 -14.06 -0.35 13.35
CA ASP A 71 -15.43 -0.03 13.76
C ASP A 71 -16.44 -0.82 12.91
#